data_AF-A0A328RTK6-F1
#
_entry.id   AF-A0A328RTK6-F1
#
_cell.length_a   1.000
_cell.length_b   1.000
_cell.length_c   1.000
_cell.angle_alpha   90.00
_cell.angle_beta   90.00
_cell.angle_gamma   90.00
#
_symmetry.space_group_name_H-M   'P 1'
#
loop_
_entity.id
_entity.type
_entity.pdbx_description
1 polymer ?
#
loop_
_entity_poly.entity_id
_entity_poly.type
_entity_poly.pdbx_seq_one_letter_code
_entity_poly.pdbx_strand_id
1 'polypeptide(L)'
;MRKEPLASNPMNILRPLINGNYMTLVTSVLTGAAPKDVIKKSNYITSDGHISSQLNGIGKVNMDSNGKIEVEETDELLWGYKLSDTYAVKSGDSVNLVRDNKTIKTVAINDINNDTVPIDYVSASGLKTWTETAKEGANITVDYYLGNFSDGRASVHGKENIIHLFGEDVYDYMCEYTPGCPVLAYEHNASEVKVSSGLSYVESLAGYPTAIRAANAREFARGWNGTFVPAHGTAHGKEKVSFTAIAESEAASGSATHGVCPPGRSLRAALLALGNPLPTGMSSGDEAILYEYRPTIDVLVKNTGDYPIKIEMWTEGEGGATRIYTNVYEIRDNGTDVNSTSNSTS
;
A
#
# COMPACT_ATOMS: atom_id res chain seq x y z
N MET A 1 -26.34 -3.65 25.16
CA MET A 1 -25.30 -4.42 25.90
C MET A 1 -25.88 -5.74 26.40
N ARG A 2 -25.19 -6.86 26.16
CA ARG A 2 -25.56 -8.17 26.71
C ARG A 2 -25.34 -8.16 28.23
N LYS A 3 -26.35 -8.61 28.98
CA LYS A 3 -26.25 -8.80 30.44
C LYS A 3 -25.94 -10.27 30.73
N GLU A 4 -25.19 -10.52 31.79
CA GLU A 4 -24.82 -11.86 32.26
C GLU A 4 -25.20 -12.01 33.73
N PRO A 5 -25.61 -13.22 34.16
CA PRO A 5 -25.87 -13.49 35.57
C PRO A 5 -24.64 -13.17 36.43
N LEU A 6 -24.87 -12.45 37.53
CA LEU A 6 -23.81 -12.15 38.50
C LEU A 6 -23.23 -13.41 39.13
N ALA A 7 -24.05 -14.45 39.28
CA ALA A 7 -23.59 -15.74 39.80
C ALA A 7 -22.53 -16.40 38.91
N SER A 8 -22.61 -16.21 37.59
CA SER A 8 -21.64 -16.78 36.65
C SER A 8 -20.43 -15.86 36.43
N ASN A 9 -20.62 -14.54 36.48
CA ASN A 9 -19.55 -13.56 36.24
C ASN A 9 -19.61 -12.40 37.26
N PRO A 10 -19.25 -12.64 38.53
CA PRO A 10 -19.38 -11.65 39.60
C PRO A 10 -18.48 -10.42 39.38
N MET A 11 -17.39 -10.56 38.64
CA MET A 11 -16.43 -9.49 38.36
C MET A 11 -16.99 -8.36 37.48
N ASN A 12 -18.11 -8.59 36.79
CA ASN A 12 -18.77 -7.58 35.94
C ASN A 12 -19.25 -6.34 36.72
N ILE A 13 -19.34 -6.40 38.06
CA ILE A 13 -19.69 -5.23 38.90
C ILE A 13 -18.51 -4.30 39.20
N LEU A 14 -17.26 -4.77 39.03
CA LEU A 14 -16.09 -4.02 39.46
C LEU A 14 -15.87 -2.76 38.63
N ARG A 15 -16.02 -2.84 37.31
CA ARG A 15 -15.87 -1.68 36.44
C ARG A 15 -16.93 -0.60 36.73
N PRO A 16 -18.24 -0.92 36.84
CA PRO A 16 -19.24 0.03 37.34
C PRO A 16 -18.89 0.63 38.71
N LEU A 17 -18.36 -0.18 39.64
CA LEU A 17 -17.96 0.28 40.98
C LEU A 17 -16.81 1.29 40.92
N ILE A 18 -15.72 0.94 40.22
CA ILE A 18 -14.52 1.78 40.06
C ILE A 18 -14.86 3.09 39.34
N ASN A 19 -15.76 3.02 38.36
CA ASN A 19 -16.16 4.17 37.55
C ASN A 19 -17.27 5.02 38.18
N GLY A 20 -17.71 4.70 39.41
CA GLY A 20 -18.78 5.45 40.09
C GLY A 20 -20.18 5.33 39.45
N ASN A 21 -20.41 4.31 38.60
CA ASN A 21 -21.70 4.05 37.97
C ASN A 21 -22.63 3.29 38.93
N TYR A 22 -23.01 3.96 40.01
CA TYR A 22 -23.80 3.38 41.10
C TYR A 22 -25.19 2.92 40.66
N MET A 23 -25.80 3.56 39.66
CA MET A 23 -27.10 3.13 39.15
C MET A 23 -27.01 1.75 38.47
N THR A 24 -25.96 1.52 37.69
CA THR A 24 -25.69 0.20 37.08
C THR A 24 -25.37 -0.84 38.15
N LEU A 25 -24.61 -0.46 39.18
CA LEU A 25 -24.29 -1.33 40.31
C LEU A 25 -25.57 -1.80 41.04
N VAL A 26 -26.41 -0.86 41.47
CA VAL A 26 -27.66 -1.14 42.19
C VAL A 26 -28.60 -1.99 41.33
N THR A 27 -28.78 -1.63 40.06
CA THR A 27 -29.61 -2.40 39.14
C THR A 27 -29.08 -3.83 38.96
N SER A 28 -27.75 -4.00 38.89
CA SER A 28 -27.15 -5.32 38.73
C SER A 28 -27.37 -6.21 39.95
N VAL A 29 -27.22 -5.65 41.16
CA VAL A 29 -27.49 -6.36 42.42
C VAL A 29 -28.95 -6.76 42.53
N LEU A 30 -29.88 -5.82 42.25
CA LEU A 30 -31.33 -6.08 42.35
C LEU A 30 -31.84 -7.10 41.33
N THR A 31 -31.28 -7.11 40.12
CA THR A 31 -31.72 -8.00 39.03
C THR A 31 -30.94 -9.30 38.96
N GLY A 32 -29.85 -9.44 39.73
CA GLY A 32 -28.94 -10.58 39.66
C GLY A 32 -28.15 -10.68 38.34
N ALA A 33 -28.15 -9.63 37.52
CA ALA A 33 -27.49 -9.62 36.21
C ALA A 33 -26.76 -8.29 35.96
N ALA A 34 -25.48 -8.36 35.58
CA ALA A 34 -24.67 -7.19 35.24
C ALA A 34 -24.40 -7.10 33.73
N PRO A 35 -24.16 -5.90 33.18
CA PRO A 35 -23.58 -5.76 31.86
C PRO A 35 -22.28 -6.56 31.76
N LYS A 36 -22.08 -7.30 30.68
CA LYS A 36 -20.81 -7.97 30.43
C LYS A 36 -19.70 -6.92 30.39
N ASP A 37 -18.70 -7.04 31.25
CA ASP A 37 -17.49 -6.24 31.11
C ASP A 37 -16.72 -6.76 29.88
N VAL A 38 -16.53 -5.90 28.89
CA VAL A 38 -15.87 -6.24 27.62
C VAL A 38 -14.52 -5.55 27.48
N ILE A 39 -14.01 -4.84 28.48
CA ILE A 39 -12.74 -4.13 28.38
C ILE A 39 -11.68 -4.89 29.19
N LYS A 40 -10.58 -5.26 28.54
CA LYS A 40 -9.43 -5.97 29.14
C LYS A 40 -8.48 -4.99 29.85
N LYS A 41 -8.09 -3.91 29.17
CA LYS A 41 -7.22 -2.83 29.68
C LYS A 41 -7.83 -1.47 29.34
N SER A 42 -7.73 -0.52 30.26
CA SER A 42 -8.34 0.81 30.12
C SER A 42 -7.36 1.91 29.71
N ASN A 43 -6.11 1.58 29.38
CA ASN A 43 -5.09 2.60 29.06
C ASN A 43 -5.56 3.54 27.93
N TYR A 44 -6.23 2.98 26.93
CA TYR A 44 -6.76 3.73 25.78
C TYR A 44 -8.28 3.60 25.61
N ILE A 45 -8.98 3.03 26.59
CA ILE A 45 -10.44 2.90 26.58
C ILE A 45 -10.97 3.49 27.88
N THR A 46 -11.77 4.55 27.76
CA THR A 46 -12.40 5.22 28.89
C THR A 46 -13.45 4.32 29.56
N SER A 47 -13.84 4.69 30.77
CA SER A 47 -14.81 3.99 31.60
C SER A 47 -16.18 3.76 30.95
N ASP A 48 -16.57 4.66 30.04
CA ASP A 48 -17.81 4.66 29.26
C ASP A 48 -17.65 4.03 27.86
N GLY A 49 -16.47 3.52 27.53
CA GLY A 49 -16.20 2.76 26.31
C GLY A 49 -15.78 3.59 25.10
N HIS A 50 -15.45 4.88 25.30
CA HIS A 50 -14.84 5.71 24.27
C HIS A 50 -13.31 5.48 24.21
N ILE A 51 -12.69 5.88 23.10
CA ILE A 51 -11.23 5.88 22.99
C ILE A 51 -10.69 7.06 23.81
N SER A 52 -9.70 6.79 24.64
CA SER A 52 -9.04 7.79 25.48
C SER A 52 -8.29 8.81 24.63
N SER A 53 -8.30 10.09 25.03
CA SER A 53 -7.45 11.12 24.43
C SER A 53 -5.95 10.91 24.69
N GLN A 54 -5.59 9.90 25.49
CA GLN A 54 -4.20 9.48 25.71
C GLN A 54 -3.64 8.64 24.56
N LEU A 55 -4.49 8.12 23.67
CA LEU A 55 -4.02 7.44 22.46
C LEU A 55 -3.49 8.50 21.49
N ASN A 56 -2.19 8.47 21.22
CA ASN A 56 -1.59 9.31 20.19
C ASN A 56 -1.59 8.52 18.87
N GLY A 57 -2.27 9.04 17.86
CA GLY A 57 -2.34 8.36 16.57
C GLY A 57 -3.39 7.26 16.47
N ILE A 58 -3.09 6.24 15.64
CA ILE A 58 -4.02 5.15 15.34
C ILE A 58 -3.90 4.00 16.37
N GLY A 59 -5.06 3.44 16.75
CA GLY A 59 -5.13 2.32 17.68
C GLY A 59 -5.44 1.00 16.98
N LYS A 60 -4.76 -0.07 17.38
CA LYS A 60 -5.11 -1.44 17.02
C LYS A 60 -6.05 -2.02 18.08
N VAL A 61 -7.23 -2.46 17.65
CA VAL A 61 -8.20 -3.12 18.53
C VAL A 61 -7.95 -4.63 18.54
N ASN A 62 -7.63 -5.18 19.70
CA ASN A 62 -7.46 -6.62 19.92
C ASN A 62 -8.61 -7.18 20.76
N MET A 63 -9.05 -8.40 20.45
CA MET A 63 -10.05 -9.12 21.22
C MET A 63 -9.50 -10.47 21.68
N ASP A 64 -9.61 -10.77 22.97
CA ASP A 64 -9.21 -12.07 23.52
C ASP A 64 -10.30 -13.14 23.36
N SER A 65 -9.97 -14.38 23.73
CA SER A 65 -10.88 -15.53 23.63
C SER A 65 -12.16 -15.41 24.47
N ASN A 66 -12.18 -14.51 25.45
CA ASN A 66 -13.34 -14.25 26.31
C ASN A 66 -14.21 -13.09 25.77
N GLY A 67 -13.82 -12.49 24.64
CA GLY A 67 -14.47 -11.34 24.04
C GLY A 67 -14.17 -10.04 24.80
N LYS A 68 -13.03 -9.96 25.51
CA LYS A 68 -12.54 -8.70 26.09
C LYS A 68 -11.67 -7.97 25.06
N ILE A 69 -11.83 -6.66 25.01
CA ILE A 69 -11.22 -5.75 24.07
C ILE A 69 -10.09 -5.01 24.76
N GLU A 70 -8.93 -4.93 24.11
CA GLU A 70 -7.88 -3.95 24.41
C GLU A 70 -7.59 -3.12 23.16
N VAL A 71 -7.17 -1.88 23.38
CA VAL A 71 -6.62 -1.03 22.34
C VAL A 71 -5.13 -0.94 22.63
N GLU A 72 -4.33 -1.13 21.60
CA GLU A 72 -2.89 -0.93 21.60
C GLU A 72 -2.58 0.27 20.70
N GLU A 73 -1.62 1.08 21.11
CA GLU A 73 -1.05 2.11 20.26
C GLU A 73 -0.26 1.42 19.14
N THR A 74 -0.36 1.96 17.92
CA THR A 74 0.38 1.43 16.77
C THR A 74 1.79 2.03 16.77
N ASP A 75 2.74 1.34 16.17
CA ASP A 75 4.04 1.91 15.80
C ASP A 75 3.88 3.20 14.99
N GLU A 76 4.90 4.07 14.97
CA GLU A 76 4.92 5.33 14.21
C GLU A 76 4.70 5.13 12.70
N LEU A 77 4.97 3.92 12.21
CA LEU A 77 4.78 3.52 10.82
C LEU A 77 3.86 2.30 10.73
N LEU A 78 2.81 2.42 9.93
CA LEU A 78 1.98 1.29 9.52
C LEU A 78 1.99 1.19 8.02
N TRP A 79 2.30 0.01 7.50
CA TRP A 79 2.09 -0.28 6.09
C TRP A 79 1.31 -1.58 5.92
N GLY A 80 0.59 -1.68 4.82
CA GLY A 80 -0.06 -2.89 4.36
C GLY A 80 0.26 -3.16 2.90
N TYR A 81 -0.47 -4.07 2.30
CA TYR A 81 -0.32 -4.46 0.90
C TYR A 81 -1.66 -4.32 0.18
N LYS A 82 -1.60 -3.81 -1.05
CA LYS A 82 -2.72 -3.83 -1.99
C LYS A 82 -2.97 -5.26 -2.44
N LEU A 83 -4.11 -5.84 -2.06
CA LEU A 83 -4.45 -7.23 -2.36
C LEU A 83 -5.76 -7.31 -3.13
N SER A 84 -5.87 -8.27 -4.05
CA SER A 84 -7.07 -8.46 -4.86
C SER A 84 -8.27 -8.85 -4.00
N ASP A 85 -9.38 -8.12 -4.14
CA ASP A 85 -10.61 -8.33 -3.36
C ASP A 85 -11.70 -8.98 -4.19
N THR A 86 -12.09 -8.30 -5.28
CA THR A 86 -13.20 -8.71 -6.14
C THR A 86 -12.71 -8.95 -7.55
N TYR A 87 -13.15 -10.07 -8.13
CA TYR A 87 -12.84 -10.46 -9.50
C TYR A 87 -14.10 -10.35 -10.37
N ALA A 88 -13.95 -9.84 -11.58
CA ALA A 88 -14.94 -10.01 -12.64
C ALA A 88 -14.60 -11.27 -13.43
N VAL A 89 -15.52 -12.23 -13.47
CA VAL A 89 -15.39 -13.49 -14.21
C VAL A 89 -16.31 -13.47 -15.42
N LYS A 90 -15.75 -13.69 -16.62
CA LYS A 90 -16.50 -13.74 -17.87
C LYS A 90 -17.51 -14.89 -17.84
N SER A 91 -18.78 -14.55 -18.09
CA SER A 91 -19.92 -15.49 -18.08
C SER A 91 -20.91 -15.16 -19.20
N GLY A 92 -20.71 -15.69 -20.40
CA GLY A 92 -21.51 -15.35 -21.58
C GLY A 92 -21.53 -13.83 -21.82
N ASP A 93 -22.71 -13.23 -21.99
CA ASP A 93 -22.86 -11.78 -22.19
C ASP A 93 -22.88 -10.96 -20.89
N SER A 94 -22.29 -11.51 -19.83
CA SER A 94 -22.23 -10.90 -18.50
C SER A 94 -20.88 -11.14 -17.83
N VAL A 95 -20.68 -10.45 -16.71
CA VAL A 95 -19.61 -10.72 -15.76
C VAL A 95 -20.20 -11.06 -14.39
N ASN A 96 -19.66 -12.09 -13.76
CA ASN A 96 -19.92 -12.41 -12.37
C ASN A 96 -18.87 -11.73 -11.51
N LEU A 97 -19.30 -10.84 -10.61
CA LEU A 97 -18.44 -10.30 -9.56
C LEU A 97 -18.33 -11.35 -8.45
N VAL A 98 -17.11 -11.80 -8.19
CA VAL A 98 -16.81 -12.87 -7.24
C VAL A 98 -15.90 -12.33 -6.14
N ARG A 99 -16.30 -12.54 -4.88
CA ARG A 99 -15.49 -12.30 -3.67
C ARG A 99 -15.60 -13.55 -2.79
N ASP A 100 -14.49 -14.00 -2.21
CA ASP A 100 -14.44 -15.20 -1.36
C ASP A 100 -15.08 -16.45 -2.00
N ASN A 101 -14.81 -16.68 -3.30
CA ASN A 101 -15.38 -17.76 -4.11
C ASN A 101 -16.92 -17.75 -4.20
N LYS A 102 -17.57 -16.63 -3.90
CA LYS A 102 -19.02 -16.45 -4.02
C LYS A 102 -19.33 -15.34 -5.02
N THR A 103 -20.26 -15.62 -5.93
CA THR A 103 -20.81 -14.58 -6.79
C THR A 103 -21.65 -13.63 -5.94
N ILE A 104 -21.20 -12.38 -5.84
CA ILE A 104 -21.91 -11.32 -5.11
C ILE A 104 -22.86 -10.54 -6.02
N LYS A 105 -22.60 -10.52 -7.33
CA LYS A 105 -23.41 -9.81 -8.33
C LYS A 105 -23.13 -10.35 -9.73
N THR A 106 -24.14 -10.36 -10.59
CA THR A 106 -23.97 -10.58 -12.04
C THR A 106 -24.37 -9.30 -12.78
N VAL A 107 -23.54 -8.86 -13.71
CA VAL A 107 -23.72 -7.59 -14.45
C VAL A 107 -23.66 -7.90 -15.94
N ALA A 108 -24.70 -7.55 -16.70
CA ALA A 108 -24.66 -7.67 -18.16
C ALA A 108 -23.62 -6.70 -18.74
N ILE A 109 -22.94 -7.07 -19.83
CA ILE A 109 -21.85 -6.26 -20.40
C ILE A 109 -22.32 -4.83 -20.75
N ASN A 110 -23.55 -4.69 -21.25
CA ASN A 110 -24.14 -3.40 -21.59
C ASN A 110 -24.37 -2.49 -20.36
N ASP A 111 -24.54 -3.09 -19.18
CA ASP A 111 -24.83 -2.40 -17.93
C ASP A 111 -23.56 -2.07 -17.11
N ILE A 112 -22.36 -2.41 -17.62
CA ILE A 112 -21.09 -2.07 -16.96
C ILE A 112 -20.91 -0.54 -16.94
N ASN A 113 -20.89 0.03 -15.73
CA ASN A 113 -20.69 1.45 -15.40
C ASN A 113 -20.23 1.59 -13.94
N ASN A 114 -20.04 2.83 -13.47
CA ASN A 114 -19.51 3.15 -12.14
C ASN A 114 -20.43 2.72 -10.97
N ASP A 115 -21.72 2.53 -11.22
CA ASP A 115 -22.69 2.07 -10.22
C ASP A 115 -22.76 0.53 -10.17
N THR A 116 -22.32 -0.13 -11.25
CA THR A 116 -22.46 -1.59 -11.37
C THR A 116 -21.20 -2.34 -11.00
N VAL A 117 -20.02 -1.77 -11.25
CA VAL A 117 -18.70 -2.34 -10.92
C VAL A 117 -17.77 -1.24 -10.36
N PRO A 118 -16.81 -1.57 -9.47
CA PRO A 118 -15.76 -0.65 -9.06
C PRO A 118 -14.89 -0.29 -10.27
N ILE A 119 -14.73 1.02 -10.55
CA ILE A 119 -14.01 1.50 -11.74
C ILE A 119 -12.69 2.20 -11.45
N ASP A 120 -12.35 2.39 -10.17
CA ASP A 120 -11.15 3.15 -9.77
C ASP A 120 -9.85 2.45 -10.20
N TYR A 121 -9.90 1.12 -10.35
CA TYR A 121 -8.77 0.29 -10.76
C TYR A 121 -8.84 -0.17 -12.21
N VAL A 122 -10.04 -0.47 -12.72
CA VAL A 122 -10.28 -0.86 -14.12
C VAL A 122 -11.41 -0.01 -14.66
N SER A 123 -11.15 0.77 -15.71
CA SER A 123 -12.20 1.60 -16.30
C SER A 123 -13.34 0.73 -16.87
N ALA A 124 -14.56 1.25 -16.85
CA ALA A 124 -15.72 0.56 -17.44
C ALA A 124 -15.49 0.20 -18.92
N SER A 125 -14.84 1.08 -19.69
CA SER A 125 -14.46 0.81 -21.07
C SER A 125 -13.41 -0.30 -21.17
N GLY A 126 -12.38 -0.27 -20.33
CA GLY A 126 -11.35 -1.30 -20.27
C GLY A 126 -11.93 -2.67 -19.92
N LEU A 127 -12.85 -2.73 -18.96
CA LEU A 127 -13.54 -3.97 -18.60
C LEU A 127 -14.39 -4.49 -19.77
N LYS A 128 -15.13 -3.62 -20.47
CA LYS A 128 -15.90 -4.02 -21.68
C LYS A 128 -14.98 -4.59 -22.76
N THR A 129 -13.91 -3.90 -23.13
CA THR A 129 -12.94 -4.39 -24.12
C THR A 129 -12.30 -5.72 -23.70
N TRP A 130 -11.99 -5.88 -22.41
CA TRP A 130 -11.51 -7.16 -21.88
C TRP A 130 -12.58 -8.26 -22.06
N THR A 131 -13.85 -8.02 -21.73
CA THR A 131 -14.93 -9.02 -21.88
C THR A 131 -15.21 -9.46 -23.32
N GLU A 132 -14.87 -8.64 -24.32
CA GLU A 132 -15.03 -8.96 -25.75
C GLU A 132 -13.98 -9.97 -26.23
N THR A 133 -12.81 -10.00 -25.60
CA THR A 133 -11.67 -10.84 -25.99
C THR A 133 -11.39 -11.97 -25.01
N ALA A 134 -11.88 -11.87 -23.78
CA ALA A 134 -11.74 -12.85 -22.73
C ALA A 134 -12.50 -14.14 -23.05
N LYS A 135 -11.88 -15.29 -22.71
CA LYS A 135 -12.52 -16.60 -22.77
C LYS A 135 -13.51 -16.77 -21.62
N GLU A 136 -14.51 -17.62 -21.81
CA GLU A 136 -15.44 -18.02 -20.74
C GLU A 136 -14.68 -18.50 -19.50
N GLY A 137 -15.07 -18.01 -18.32
CA GLY A 137 -14.41 -18.33 -17.05
C GLY A 137 -13.09 -17.59 -16.78
N ALA A 138 -12.56 -16.81 -17.74
CA ALA A 138 -11.42 -15.93 -17.47
C ALA A 138 -11.79 -14.85 -16.45
N ASN A 139 -10.82 -14.37 -15.69
CA ASN A 139 -11.04 -13.37 -14.65
C ASN A 139 -10.07 -12.19 -14.74
N ILE A 140 -10.49 -11.07 -14.17
CA ILE A 140 -9.70 -9.86 -13.93
C ILE A 140 -10.05 -9.30 -12.56
N THR A 141 -9.07 -8.80 -11.81
CA THR A 141 -9.34 -8.10 -10.54
C THR A 141 -9.93 -6.73 -10.83
N VAL A 142 -11.06 -6.40 -10.23
CA VAL A 142 -11.75 -5.10 -10.39
C VAL A 142 -11.76 -4.26 -9.12
N ASP A 143 -11.48 -4.88 -7.97
CA ASP A 143 -11.42 -4.19 -6.68
C ASP A 143 -10.30 -4.75 -5.81
N TYR A 144 -9.78 -3.92 -4.92
CA TYR A 144 -8.67 -4.24 -4.04
C TYR A 144 -8.99 -3.85 -2.59
N TYR A 145 -8.37 -4.55 -1.67
CA TYR A 145 -8.41 -4.26 -0.25
C TYR A 145 -6.99 -4.00 0.27
N LEU A 146 -6.89 -3.36 1.43
CA LEU A 146 -5.62 -3.15 2.13
C LEU A 146 -5.49 -4.19 3.24
N GLY A 147 -4.44 -5.01 3.21
CA GLY A 147 -4.27 -6.08 4.19
C GLY A 147 -2.81 -6.46 4.42
N ASN A 148 -2.57 -7.54 5.15
CA ASN A 148 -1.23 -7.97 5.56
C ASN A 148 -0.42 -6.84 6.20
N PHE A 149 -1.05 -6.10 7.10
CA PHE A 149 -0.44 -4.98 7.79
C PHE A 149 0.77 -5.40 8.62
N SER A 150 1.76 -4.51 8.75
CA SER A 150 3.01 -4.73 9.49
C SER A 150 2.80 -5.12 10.95
N ASP A 151 1.74 -4.63 11.57
CA ASP A 151 1.37 -4.93 12.96
C ASP A 151 0.40 -6.12 13.10
N GLY A 152 0.04 -6.78 11.99
CA GLY A 152 -0.87 -7.92 11.97
C GLY A 152 -2.34 -7.57 12.25
N ARG A 153 -2.78 -6.31 12.09
CA ARG A 153 -4.22 -5.96 12.15
C ARG A 153 -5.01 -6.58 11.00
N ALA A 154 -6.33 -6.59 11.18
CA ALA A 154 -7.27 -7.12 10.18
C ALA A 154 -7.24 -6.31 8.87
N SER A 155 -7.51 -6.99 7.77
CA SER A 155 -7.68 -6.38 6.44
C SER A 155 -8.85 -5.40 6.41
N VAL A 156 -8.72 -4.37 5.59
CA VAL A 156 -9.74 -3.33 5.37
C VAL A 156 -10.22 -3.40 3.93
N HIS A 157 -11.49 -3.74 3.77
CA HIS A 157 -12.14 -3.91 2.47
C HIS A 157 -13.02 -2.70 2.14
N GLY A 158 -13.04 -2.33 0.86
CA GLY A 158 -13.90 -1.28 0.32
C GLY A 158 -13.31 0.13 0.49
N LYS A 159 -13.44 0.92 -0.58
CA LYS A 159 -12.99 2.31 -0.68
C LYS A 159 -13.36 3.17 0.53
N GLU A 160 -14.64 3.18 0.89
CA GLU A 160 -15.15 4.03 1.98
C GLU A 160 -14.47 3.74 3.31
N ASN A 161 -14.20 2.46 3.62
CA ASN A 161 -13.53 2.07 4.86
C ASN A 161 -12.04 2.43 4.82
N ILE A 162 -11.36 2.24 3.69
CA ILE A 162 -9.96 2.61 3.52
C ILE A 162 -9.79 4.12 3.70
N ILE A 163 -10.62 4.92 3.02
CA ILE A 163 -10.61 6.38 3.13
C ILE A 163 -10.95 6.82 4.55
N HIS A 164 -11.96 6.21 5.18
CA HIS A 164 -12.35 6.56 6.55
C HIS A 164 -11.23 6.30 7.57
N LEU A 165 -10.49 5.21 7.41
CA LEU A 165 -9.47 4.79 8.38
C LEU A 165 -8.09 5.39 8.12
N PHE A 166 -7.70 5.58 6.85
CA PHE A 166 -6.33 5.94 6.46
C PHE A 166 -6.25 7.20 5.59
N GLY A 167 -7.38 7.74 5.14
CA GLY A 167 -7.44 8.95 4.30
C GLY A 167 -7.45 8.66 2.79
N GLU A 168 -7.73 9.72 2.03
CA GLU A 168 -7.84 9.68 0.57
C GLU A 168 -6.49 9.41 -0.11
N ASP A 169 -5.41 10.02 0.38
CA ASP A 169 -4.06 9.85 -0.16
C ASP A 169 -3.60 8.38 -0.17
N VAL A 170 -3.96 7.60 0.85
CA VAL A 170 -3.65 6.17 0.93
C VAL A 170 -4.43 5.38 -0.13
N TYR A 171 -5.69 5.72 -0.35
CA TYR A 171 -6.51 5.10 -1.39
C TYR A 171 -6.03 5.48 -2.80
N ASP A 172 -5.65 6.74 -3.01
CA ASP A 172 -5.11 7.22 -4.28
C ASP A 172 -3.78 6.56 -4.60
N TYR A 173 -2.90 6.41 -3.60
CA TYR A 173 -1.68 5.61 -3.73
C TYR A 173 -2.02 4.18 -4.17
N MET A 174 -2.95 3.50 -3.49
CA MET A 174 -3.38 2.15 -3.90
C MET A 174 -3.86 2.11 -5.37
N CYS A 175 -4.54 3.15 -5.84
CA CYS A 175 -5.05 3.24 -7.20
C CYS A 175 -3.95 3.40 -8.26
N GLU A 176 -2.75 3.87 -7.90
CA GLU A 176 -1.64 4.09 -8.83
C GLU A 176 -0.69 2.90 -8.98
N TYR A 177 -0.56 2.05 -7.96
CA TYR A 177 0.44 0.99 -7.90
C TYR A 177 -0.09 -0.39 -8.26
N THR A 178 0.81 -1.30 -8.66
CA THR A 178 0.47 -2.66 -9.06
C THR A 178 -0.08 -3.49 -7.88
N PRO A 179 -0.88 -4.54 -8.15
CA PRO A 179 -1.26 -5.51 -7.12
C PRO A 179 -0.05 -6.07 -6.39
N GLY A 180 -0.18 -6.30 -5.07
CA GLY A 180 0.90 -6.79 -4.23
C GLY A 180 1.91 -5.72 -3.80
N CYS A 181 1.79 -4.47 -4.26
CA CYS A 181 2.65 -3.39 -3.78
C CYS A 181 2.35 -3.02 -2.33
N PRO A 182 3.40 -2.67 -1.56
CA PRO A 182 3.26 -2.12 -0.23
C PRO A 182 2.69 -0.70 -0.27
N VAL A 183 1.94 -0.34 0.75
CA VAL A 183 1.25 0.95 0.90
C VAL A 183 1.52 1.44 2.31
N LEU A 184 2.19 2.58 2.44
CA LEU A 184 2.32 3.28 3.71
C LEU A 184 0.94 3.83 4.08
N ALA A 185 0.33 3.26 5.12
CA ALA A 185 -1.05 3.55 5.52
C ALA A 185 -1.11 4.57 6.66
N TYR A 186 -0.03 4.71 7.42
CA TYR A 186 0.11 5.70 8.47
C TYR A 186 1.57 5.99 8.73
N GLU A 187 1.85 7.28 8.94
CA GLU A 187 3.15 7.81 9.33
C GLU A 187 2.93 8.90 10.36
N HIS A 188 3.61 8.81 11.50
CA HIS A 188 3.54 9.81 12.55
C HIS A 188 4.86 9.94 13.25
N ASN A 189 5.32 11.18 13.41
CA ASN A 189 6.60 11.47 14.05
C ASN A 189 7.81 10.79 13.38
N ALA A 190 7.71 10.39 12.11
CA ALA A 190 8.85 9.86 11.36
C ALA A 190 9.70 10.98 10.75
N SER A 191 10.98 10.69 10.52
CA SER A 191 11.89 11.56 9.78
C SER A 191 12.37 10.90 8.50
N GLU A 192 12.45 11.68 7.43
CA GLU A 192 13.04 11.24 6.17
C GLU A 192 14.50 11.64 6.09
N VAL A 193 15.39 10.65 6.11
CA VAL A 193 16.84 10.85 6.03
C VAL A 193 17.33 10.42 4.66
N LYS A 194 17.84 11.36 3.86
CA LYS A 194 18.41 11.03 2.56
C LYS A 194 19.68 10.19 2.74
N VAL A 195 19.66 8.95 2.27
CA VAL A 195 20.76 7.98 2.42
C VAL A 195 21.52 7.70 1.13
N SER A 196 20.89 7.91 -0.02
CA SER A 196 21.54 7.67 -1.31
C SER A 196 20.95 8.54 -2.41
N SER A 197 21.70 8.69 -3.50
CA SER A 197 21.27 9.39 -4.69
C SER A 197 21.89 8.83 -5.96
N GLY A 198 21.20 9.01 -7.09
CA GLY A 198 21.64 8.67 -8.43
C GLY A 198 21.40 9.83 -9.40
N LEU A 199 22.21 9.87 -10.46
CA LEU A 199 22.11 10.85 -11.53
C LEU A 199 22.41 10.17 -12.87
N SER A 200 21.62 10.50 -13.89
CA SER A 200 21.81 10.01 -15.26
C SER A 200 21.30 11.04 -16.27
N TYR A 201 21.57 10.81 -17.55
CA TYR A 201 21.21 11.69 -18.65
C TYR A 201 20.64 10.88 -19.81
N VAL A 202 19.65 11.44 -20.51
CA VAL A 202 19.04 10.77 -21.67
C VAL A 202 20.04 10.62 -22.82
N GLU A 203 20.84 11.65 -23.06
CA GLU A 203 21.79 11.80 -24.17
C GLU A 203 21.11 11.70 -25.56
N SER A 204 21.70 12.33 -26.57
CA SER A 204 21.21 12.18 -27.94
C SER A 204 21.78 10.91 -28.56
N LEU A 205 20.93 10.04 -29.11
CA LEU A 205 21.34 8.85 -29.86
C LEU A 205 20.90 8.98 -31.30
N ALA A 206 21.86 8.84 -32.23
CA ALA A 206 21.55 8.86 -33.66
C ALA A 206 20.57 7.73 -34.01
N GLY A 207 19.59 8.01 -34.85
CA GLY A 207 18.58 7.04 -35.27
C GLY A 207 17.33 6.96 -34.38
N TYR A 208 17.34 7.57 -33.18
CA TYR A 208 16.20 7.53 -32.27
C TYR A 208 15.65 8.93 -31.93
N PRO A 209 14.32 9.10 -31.84
CA PRO A 209 13.69 10.39 -31.55
C PRO A 209 13.95 10.83 -30.09
N THR A 210 14.90 11.74 -29.91
CA THR A 210 15.32 12.23 -28.59
C THR A 210 14.18 12.83 -27.77
N ALA A 211 13.22 13.52 -28.39
CA ALA A 211 12.06 14.08 -27.68
C ALA A 211 11.18 12.99 -27.04
N ILE A 212 10.92 11.88 -27.77
CA ILE A 212 10.14 10.75 -27.25
C ILE A 212 10.93 10.02 -26.16
N ARG A 213 12.25 9.84 -26.34
CA ARG A 213 13.12 9.26 -25.31
C ARG A 213 13.11 10.09 -24.03
N ALA A 214 13.17 11.41 -24.14
CA ALA A 214 13.06 12.32 -23.00
C ALA A 214 11.69 12.22 -22.32
N ALA A 215 10.58 12.18 -23.08
CA ALA A 215 9.25 11.99 -22.53
C ALA A 215 9.12 10.66 -21.77
N ASN A 216 9.59 9.55 -22.35
CA ASN A 216 9.62 8.24 -21.67
C ASN A 216 10.48 8.28 -20.40
N ALA A 217 11.58 9.03 -20.38
CA ALA A 217 12.39 9.21 -19.18
C ALA A 217 11.63 9.91 -18.05
N ARG A 218 10.81 10.93 -18.39
CA ARG A 218 9.95 11.61 -17.41
C ARG A 218 8.86 10.69 -16.88
N GLU A 219 8.25 9.89 -17.76
CA GLU A 219 7.23 8.93 -17.39
C GLU A 219 7.78 7.85 -16.46
N PHE A 220 9.00 7.38 -16.69
CA PHE A 220 9.68 6.48 -15.76
C PHE A 220 9.89 7.14 -14.39
N ALA A 221 10.42 8.37 -14.37
CA ALA A 221 10.65 9.09 -13.11
C ALA A 221 9.33 9.30 -12.35
N ARG A 222 8.27 9.72 -13.04
CA ARG A 222 6.91 9.83 -12.49
C ARG A 222 6.42 8.51 -11.91
N GLY A 223 6.72 7.40 -12.60
CA GLY A 223 6.31 6.06 -12.19
C GLY A 223 7.03 5.50 -10.97
N TRP A 224 8.21 6.03 -10.61
CA TRP A 224 8.96 5.62 -9.40
C TRP A 224 8.96 6.70 -8.31
N ASN A 225 8.44 7.89 -8.59
CA ASN A 225 8.43 8.99 -7.63
C ASN A 225 7.42 8.75 -6.51
N GLY A 226 7.89 8.81 -5.27
CA GLY A 226 7.12 8.59 -4.06
C GLY A 226 6.89 7.10 -3.76
N THR A 227 7.66 6.18 -4.35
CA THR A 227 7.49 4.75 -4.10
C THR A 227 8.02 4.35 -2.72
N PHE A 228 7.15 3.79 -1.90
CA PHE A 228 7.48 3.22 -0.60
C PHE A 228 7.95 1.76 -0.74
N VAL A 229 9.03 1.39 -0.04
CA VAL A 229 9.54 0.02 0.05
C VAL A 229 9.77 -0.34 1.53
N PRO A 230 9.04 -1.31 2.10
CA PRO A 230 9.21 -1.75 3.48
C PRO A 230 10.64 -2.17 3.80
N ALA A 231 11.01 -2.13 5.08
CA ALA A 231 12.20 -2.81 5.57
C ALA A 231 12.14 -4.29 5.20
N HIS A 232 13.25 -4.85 4.72
CA HIS A 232 13.35 -6.25 4.24
C HIS A 232 12.32 -6.65 3.18
N GLY A 233 11.69 -5.66 2.52
CA GLY A 233 10.59 -5.85 1.59
C GLY A 233 10.95 -5.56 0.15
N THR A 234 9.93 -5.58 -0.71
CA THR A 234 10.05 -5.28 -2.13
C THR A 234 8.89 -4.44 -2.62
N ALA A 235 9.10 -3.66 -3.68
CA ALA A 235 8.06 -2.89 -4.33
C ALA A 235 8.30 -2.75 -5.84
N HIS A 236 7.21 -2.51 -6.56
CA HIS A 236 7.20 -2.03 -7.94
C HIS A 236 6.86 -0.54 -7.98
N GLY A 237 7.06 0.09 -9.14
CA GLY A 237 6.58 1.44 -9.39
C GLY A 237 5.07 1.47 -9.70
N LYS A 238 4.61 2.63 -10.16
CA LYS A 238 3.22 2.89 -10.55
C LYS A 238 2.85 2.14 -11.83
N GLU A 239 1.64 1.64 -11.87
CA GLU A 239 0.99 1.03 -13.04
C GLU A 239 0.40 2.10 -13.97
N LYS A 240 -0.10 3.20 -13.43
CA LYS A 240 -0.77 4.28 -14.19
C LYS A 240 0.21 5.29 -14.82
N VAL A 241 1.27 4.79 -15.46
CA VAL A 241 2.14 5.57 -16.35
C VAL A 241 2.11 4.99 -17.75
N SER A 242 2.43 5.80 -18.75
CA SER A 242 2.33 5.39 -20.15
C SER A 242 3.61 5.73 -20.89
N PHE A 243 4.09 4.75 -21.64
CA PHE A 243 5.30 4.92 -22.44
C PHE A 243 4.96 4.89 -23.92
N THR A 244 5.67 5.71 -24.69
CA THR A 244 5.55 5.70 -26.15
C THR A 244 6.57 4.72 -26.72
N ALA A 245 6.09 3.71 -27.46
CA ALA A 245 6.95 2.78 -28.19
C ALA A 245 7.63 3.48 -29.37
N ILE A 246 8.89 3.13 -29.61
CA ILE A 246 9.68 3.60 -30.75
C ILE A 246 10.00 2.37 -31.61
N ALA A 247 9.81 2.48 -32.92
CA ALA A 247 10.07 1.39 -33.84
C ALA A 247 11.55 0.95 -33.77
N GLU A 248 11.77 -0.36 -33.63
CA GLU A 248 13.09 -0.96 -33.52
C GLU A 248 13.01 -2.36 -34.15
N SER A 249 13.66 -2.55 -35.29
CA SER A 249 13.60 -3.79 -36.06
C SER A 249 14.26 -4.98 -35.37
N GLU A 250 15.17 -4.70 -34.44
CA GLU A 250 15.90 -5.72 -33.68
C GLU A 250 15.12 -6.21 -32.45
N ALA A 251 14.11 -5.46 -32.00
CA ALA A 251 13.23 -5.88 -30.93
C ALA A 251 12.25 -6.95 -31.45
N ALA A 252 12.01 -8.00 -30.65
CA ALA A 252 11.09 -9.09 -31.03
C ALA A 252 9.65 -8.59 -31.35
N SER A 253 9.23 -7.52 -30.70
CA SER A 253 7.94 -6.83 -30.91
C SER A 253 7.95 -5.84 -32.08
N GLY A 254 9.09 -5.63 -32.77
CA GLY A 254 9.28 -4.59 -33.78
C GLY A 254 9.33 -3.16 -33.22
N SER A 255 9.32 -3.01 -31.88
CA SER A 255 9.42 -1.73 -31.19
C SER A 255 9.91 -1.91 -29.76
N ALA A 256 10.53 -0.86 -29.21
CA ALA A 256 11.02 -0.81 -27.83
C ALA A 256 10.70 0.52 -27.16
N THR A 257 10.73 0.52 -25.83
CA THR A 257 10.51 1.71 -25.02
C THR A 257 11.82 2.45 -24.75
N HIS A 258 12.46 3.02 -25.79
CA HIS A 258 13.71 3.77 -25.56
C HIS A 258 13.48 5.00 -24.68
N GLY A 259 14.52 5.37 -23.93
CA GLY A 259 14.47 6.48 -22.96
C GLY A 259 14.28 6.04 -21.52
N VAL A 260 14.02 4.76 -21.25
CA VAL A 260 13.87 4.19 -19.89
C VAL A 260 15.16 3.68 -19.27
N CYS A 261 16.18 3.36 -20.08
CA CYS A 261 17.48 2.96 -19.55
C CYS A 261 18.19 4.09 -18.78
N PRO A 262 18.20 5.36 -19.24
CA PRO A 262 18.74 6.47 -18.46
C PRO A 262 18.17 6.62 -17.05
N PRO A 263 16.83 6.73 -16.83
CA PRO A 263 16.29 6.79 -15.48
C PRO A 263 16.49 5.46 -14.73
N GLY A 264 16.46 4.31 -15.41
CA GLY A 264 16.85 3.03 -14.80
C GLY A 264 18.27 3.05 -14.24
N ARG A 265 19.25 3.62 -14.95
CA ARG A 265 20.63 3.77 -14.42
C ARG A 265 20.65 4.66 -13.18
N SER A 266 19.88 5.74 -13.14
CA SER A 266 19.77 6.61 -11.96
C SER A 266 19.22 5.84 -10.75
N LEU A 267 18.10 5.13 -10.94
CA LEU A 267 17.47 4.32 -9.90
C LEU A 267 18.41 3.23 -9.38
N ARG A 268 18.99 2.45 -10.31
CA ARG A 268 19.96 1.40 -10.01
C ARG A 268 21.15 1.95 -9.23
N ALA A 269 21.73 3.07 -9.66
CA ALA A 269 22.88 3.67 -8.98
C ALA A 269 22.55 4.05 -7.54
N ALA A 270 21.40 4.67 -7.30
CA ALA A 270 20.97 5.03 -5.96
C ALA A 270 20.77 3.79 -5.06
N LEU A 271 20.15 2.73 -5.58
CA LEU A 271 19.91 1.51 -4.83
C LEU A 271 21.18 0.72 -4.54
N LEU A 272 22.07 0.57 -5.52
CA LEU A 272 23.35 -0.11 -5.33
C LEU A 272 24.26 0.66 -4.36
N ALA A 273 24.25 2.00 -4.40
CA ALA A 273 25.00 2.83 -3.47
C ALA A 273 24.49 2.72 -2.02
N LEU A 274 23.20 2.38 -1.83
CA LEU A 274 22.63 2.04 -0.52
C LEU A 274 23.01 0.62 -0.06
N GLY A 275 23.60 -0.21 -0.93
CA GLY A 275 23.93 -1.61 -0.64
C GLY A 275 22.82 -2.60 -0.97
N ASN A 276 21.70 -2.15 -1.54
CA ASN A 276 20.64 -3.04 -2.03
C ASN A 276 21.13 -3.82 -3.27
N PRO A 277 20.56 -5.01 -3.54
CA PRO A 277 20.89 -5.76 -4.74
C PRO A 277 20.41 -5.06 -6.02
N LEU A 278 20.94 -5.50 -7.17
CA LEU A 278 20.44 -5.09 -8.48
C LEU A 278 18.92 -5.39 -8.57
N PRO A 279 18.07 -4.41 -8.95
CA PRO A 279 16.64 -4.66 -9.07
C PRO A 279 16.35 -5.75 -10.11
N THR A 280 15.28 -6.52 -9.88
CA THR A 280 14.83 -7.52 -10.87
C THR A 280 14.33 -6.79 -12.11
N GLY A 281 14.60 -7.34 -13.30
CA GLY A 281 14.28 -6.68 -14.57
C GLY A 281 15.31 -5.66 -15.03
N MET A 282 16.44 -5.54 -14.32
CA MET A 282 17.53 -4.62 -14.66
C MET A 282 18.85 -5.33 -14.91
N SER A 283 19.75 -4.70 -15.67
CA SER A 283 21.13 -5.14 -15.88
C SER A 283 22.13 -4.19 -15.21
N SER A 284 23.41 -4.58 -15.13
CA SER A 284 24.51 -3.69 -14.70
C SER A 284 25.06 -2.80 -15.84
N GLY A 285 24.67 -3.05 -17.09
CA GLY A 285 25.18 -2.36 -18.28
C GLY A 285 24.46 -1.02 -18.57
N ASP A 286 24.70 -0.48 -19.76
CA ASP A 286 24.05 0.76 -20.20
C ASP A 286 22.56 0.56 -20.50
N GLU A 287 22.20 -0.63 -20.99
CA GLU A 287 20.83 -1.13 -21.12
C GLU A 287 20.28 -1.55 -19.76
N ALA A 288 19.93 -0.55 -18.95
CA ALA A 288 19.57 -0.78 -17.56
C ALA A 288 18.24 -1.50 -17.36
N ILE A 289 17.30 -1.41 -18.30
CA ILE A 289 16.02 -2.14 -18.26
C ILE A 289 16.10 -3.26 -19.29
N LEU A 290 15.89 -4.50 -18.83
CA LEU A 290 15.91 -5.67 -19.71
C LEU A 290 14.70 -5.64 -20.65
N TYR A 291 14.88 -6.15 -21.87
CA TYR A 291 13.75 -6.44 -22.76
C TYR A 291 12.74 -7.36 -22.06
N GLU A 292 11.47 -7.24 -22.45
CA GLU A 292 10.33 -7.98 -21.87
C GLU A 292 9.91 -7.56 -20.45
N TYR A 293 10.65 -6.67 -19.78
CA TYR A 293 10.24 -6.08 -18.52
C TYR A 293 9.61 -4.70 -18.74
N ARG A 294 8.38 -4.51 -18.24
CA ARG A 294 7.74 -3.20 -18.20
C ARG A 294 8.45 -2.32 -17.15
N PRO A 295 8.86 -1.08 -17.50
CA PRO A 295 9.83 -0.31 -16.71
C PRO A 295 9.42 0.00 -15.26
N THR A 296 8.12 0.07 -14.97
CA THR A 296 7.60 0.38 -13.62
C THR A 296 6.83 -0.79 -12.99
N ILE A 297 6.23 -1.66 -13.82
CA ILE A 297 5.34 -2.73 -13.36
C ILE A 297 6.11 -4.02 -13.08
N ASP A 298 7.09 -4.38 -13.91
CA ASP A 298 7.80 -5.66 -13.77
C ASP A 298 9.15 -5.51 -13.07
N VAL A 299 9.71 -4.30 -13.05
CA VAL A 299 10.93 -4.00 -12.28
C VAL A 299 10.61 -4.06 -10.79
N LEU A 300 11.37 -4.85 -10.04
CA LEU A 300 11.18 -5.06 -8.60
C LEU A 300 12.41 -4.56 -7.83
N VAL A 301 12.19 -3.56 -6.98
CA VAL A 301 13.20 -3.05 -6.04
C VAL A 301 13.09 -3.82 -4.74
N LYS A 302 14.24 -4.26 -4.21
CA LYS A 302 14.36 -4.88 -2.88
C LYS A 302 15.08 -3.95 -1.94
N ASN A 303 14.50 -3.74 -0.76
CA ASN A 303 15.16 -3.09 0.36
C ASN A 303 15.69 -4.16 1.31
N THR A 304 17.00 -4.19 1.54
CA THR A 304 17.64 -5.10 2.50
C THR A 304 17.97 -4.43 3.82
N GLY A 305 17.68 -3.12 3.96
CA GLY A 305 17.89 -2.37 5.18
C GLY A 305 16.79 -2.59 6.22
N ASP A 306 17.09 -2.18 7.45
CA ASP A 306 16.21 -2.29 8.61
C ASP A 306 15.15 -1.18 8.67
N TYR A 307 15.33 -0.09 7.91
CA TYR A 307 14.36 0.99 7.79
C TYR A 307 13.62 0.90 6.46
N PRO A 308 12.31 1.18 6.43
CA PRO A 308 11.62 1.41 5.16
C PRO A 308 12.25 2.56 4.38
N ILE A 309 12.15 2.51 3.06
CA ILE A 309 12.68 3.56 2.18
C ILE A 309 11.59 4.19 1.32
N LYS A 310 11.77 5.47 1.00
CA LYS A 310 11.04 6.19 -0.04
C LYS A 310 11.98 6.51 -1.20
N ILE A 311 11.54 6.19 -2.40
CA ILE A 311 12.24 6.52 -3.65
C ILE A 311 11.61 7.78 -4.23
N GLU A 312 12.41 8.83 -4.42
CA GLU A 312 12.00 10.04 -5.13
C GLU A 312 12.77 10.14 -6.44
N MET A 313 12.05 10.41 -7.53
CA MET A 313 12.64 10.56 -8.86
C MET A 313 12.03 11.76 -9.56
N TRP A 314 12.88 12.55 -10.20
CA TRP A 314 12.44 13.69 -11.00
C TRP A 314 13.40 13.93 -12.16
N THR A 315 12.98 14.79 -13.09
CA THR A 315 13.77 15.17 -14.25
C THR A 315 13.88 16.68 -14.39
N GLU A 316 14.99 17.15 -14.94
CA GLU A 316 15.19 18.56 -15.30
C GLU A 316 15.71 18.69 -16.73
N GLY A 317 15.45 19.82 -17.38
CA GLY A 317 15.85 20.07 -18.77
C GLY A 317 14.94 19.34 -19.78
N GLU A 318 15.35 19.36 -21.06
CA GLU A 318 14.59 18.81 -22.18
C GLU A 318 15.48 18.12 -23.21
N GLY A 319 14.89 17.25 -24.04
CA GLY A 319 15.59 16.54 -25.11
C GLY A 319 16.79 15.74 -24.59
N GLY A 320 17.90 15.79 -25.32
CA GLY A 320 19.12 15.02 -24.99
C GLY A 320 19.84 15.52 -23.74
N ALA A 321 19.51 16.72 -23.26
CA ALA A 321 20.05 17.31 -22.04
C ALA A 321 19.18 17.01 -20.79
N THR A 322 18.12 16.22 -20.94
CA THR A 322 17.25 15.83 -19.81
C THR A 322 18.07 15.07 -18.77
N ARG A 323 18.16 15.64 -17.57
CA ARG A 323 18.81 15.06 -16.39
C ARG A 323 17.77 14.27 -15.61
N ILE A 324 18.17 13.12 -15.11
CA ILE A 324 17.32 12.28 -14.25
C ILE A 324 18.01 12.15 -12.91
N TYR A 325 17.26 12.45 -11.85
CA TYR A 325 17.71 12.32 -10.49
C TYR A 325 16.92 11.24 -9.77
N THR A 326 17.59 10.57 -8.85
CA THR A 326 16.97 9.69 -7.86
C THR A 326 17.52 10.05 -6.49
N ASN A 327 16.65 10.21 -5.51
CA ASN A 327 17.01 10.19 -4.10
C ASN A 327 16.34 8.99 -3.43
N VAL A 328 17.03 8.39 -2.47
CA VAL A 328 16.46 7.38 -1.58
C VAL A 328 16.55 7.93 -0.16
N TYR A 329 15.42 7.90 0.54
CA TYR A 329 15.31 8.31 1.94
C TYR A 329 14.95 7.10 2.77
N GLU A 330 15.58 6.95 3.92
CA GLU A 330 15.06 6.09 4.98
C GLU A 330 13.98 6.83 5.75
N ILE A 331 12.91 6.12 6.07
CA ILE A 331 11.84 6.61 6.94
C ILE A 331 12.12 6.04 8.32
N ARG A 332 12.60 6.90 9.23
CA ARG A 332 13.03 6.52 10.58
C ARG A 332 12.00 6.99 11.60
N ASP A 333 11.55 6.07 12.42
CA ASP A 333 10.76 6.34 13.62
C ASP A 333 11.65 7.10 14.63
N ASN A 334 11.19 8.24 15.12
CA ASN A 334 11.92 9.05 16.10
C ASN A 334 11.80 8.48 17.52
N GLY A 335 10.94 7.47 17.74
CA GLY A 335 10.79 6.72 18.98
C GLY A 335 11.91 5.73 19.29
N THR A 336 12.64 5.26 18.27
CA THR A 336 13.69 4.24 18.38
C THR A 336 15.12 4.77 18.52
N ASP A 337 15.36 6.07 18.25
CA ASP A 337 16.70 6.68 18.29
C ASP A 337 17.21 7.08 19.69
N VAL A 338 16.45 6.82 20.76
CA VAL A 338 16.85 7.18 22.14
C VAL A 338 17.77 6.14 22.82
N ASN A 339 18.14 5.05 22.14
CA ASN A 339 19.07 4.04 22.69
C ASN A 339 20.32 3.79 21.83
N SER A 340 20.88 4.84 21.23
CA SER A 340 22.31 4.84 20.92
C SER A 340 23.10 4.99 22.23
N THR A 341 23.43 3.85 22.81
CA THR A 341 24.19 3.71 24.04
C THR A 341 25.48 4.53 23.96
N SER A 342 25.57 5.50 24.87
CA SER A 342 26.84 5.94 25.42
C SER A 342 27.61 4.71 25.91
N ASN A 343 28.68 4.35 25.19
CA ASN A 343 29.81 3.65 25.78
C ASN A 343 31.07 4.36 25.32
N SER A 344 31.30 5.51 25.95
CA SER A 344 32.64 5.97 26.27
C SER A 344 33.32 4.95 27.20
N THR A 345 34.64 4.81 27.03
CA THR A 345 35.64 4.08 27.85
C THR A 345 35.69 2.55 27.71
N SER A 346 36.76 2.04 27.09
CA SER A 346 38.10 1.87 27.68
C SER A 346 39.20 1.98 26.63
#